data_AF-A0A0B7C4M6-F1
#
_entry.id   AF-A0A0B7C4M6-F1
#
_cell.length_a   1.000
_cell.length_b   1.000
_cell.length_c   1.000
_cell.angle_alpha   90.00
_cell.angle_beta   90.00
_cell.angle_gamma   90.00
#
_symmetry.space_group_name_H-M   'P 1'
#
loop_
_entity.id
_entity.type
_entity.pdbx_description
1 polymer ?
#
loop_
_entity_poly.entity_id
_entity_poly.type
_entity_poly.pdbx_seq_one_letter_code
_entity_poly.pdbx_strand_id
1 'polypeptide(L)'
;KSLNYGGIGMIIGHEITHGFDDRGRQYDKNGILVQWWDDKVIKKFKERAQCIIDQYSNYTLPEVNIKLNGIQCQGENIADNG
;
A
#
# COMPACT_ATOMS: atom_id res chain seq x y z
N LYS A 1 16.34 -21.82 -1.39
CA LYS A 1 14.90 -21.52 -1.58
C LYS A 1 14.50 -20.21 -0.90
N SER A 2 14.76 -20.04 0.40
CA SER A 2 14.45 -18.81 1.17
C SER A 2 14.88 -17.50 0.50
N LEU A 3 16.07 -17.44 -0.10
CA LEU A 3 16.58 -16.24 -0.79
C LEU A 3 15.69 -15.79 -1.96
N ASN A 4 15.15 -16.72 -2.75
CA ASN A 4 14.27 -16.37 -3.86
C ASN A 4 12.93 -15.84 -3.35
N TYR A 5 12.39 -16.40 -2.26
CA TYR A 5 11.15 -15.92 -1.66
C TYR A 5 11.31 -14.53 -1.04
N GLY A 6 12.43 -14.24 -0.38
CA GLY A 6 12.70 -12.91 0.18
C GLY A 6 13.07 -11.84 -0.85
N GLY A 7 13.58 -12.24 -2.01
CA GLY A 7 13.87 -11.34 -3.13
C GLY A 7 12.69 -11.25 -4.10
N ILE A 8 12.69 -12.09 -5.13
CA ILE A 8 11.67 -12.05 -6.19
C ILE A 8 10.26 -12.39 -5.68
N GLY A 9 10.15 -13.23 -4.65
CA GLY A 9 8.85 -13.54 -4.05
C GLY A 9 8.20 -12.31 -3.41
N MET A 10 8.98 -11.49 -2.70
CA MET A 10 8.51 -10.21 -2.15
C MET A 10 8.09 -9.26 -3.27
N ILE A 11 8.90 -9.11 -4.32
CA ILE A 11 8.57 -8.24 -5.46
C ILE A 11 7.25 -8.69 -6.10
N ILE A 12 7.06 -9.99 -6.35
CA ILE A 12 5.80 -10.49 -6.91
C ILE A 12 4.62 -10.19 -5.97
N GLY A 13 4.79 -10.35 -4.65
CA GLY A 13 3.79 -10.00 -3.65
C GLY A 13 3.42 -8.51 -3.69
N HIS A 14 4.43 -7.65 -3.72
CA HIS A 14 4.29 -6.20 -3.84
C HIS A 14 3.44 -5.81 -5.07
N GLU A 15 3.76 -6.33 -6.26
CA GLU A 15 3.01 -6.02 -7.48
C GLU A 15 1.57 -6.56 -7.46
N ILE A 16 1.33 -7.70 -6.80
CA ILE A 16 -0.04 -8.21 -6.60
C ILE A 16 -0.81 -7.28 -5.67
N THR A 17 -0.18 -6.82 -4.59
CA THR A 17 -0.80 -5.96 -3.58
C THR A 17 -1.17 -4.58 -4.15
N HIS A 18 -0.45 -4.07 -5.16
CA HIS A 18 -0.86 -2.85 -5.88
C HIS A 18 -2.26 -2.95 -6.50
N GLY A 19 -2.74 -4.14 -6.85
CA GLY A 19 -4.13 -4.33 -7.28
C GLY A 19 -5.17 -4.05 -6.18
N PHE A 20 -4.74 -3.93 -4.92
CA PHE A 20 -5.58 -3.79 -3.73
C PHE A 20 -5.17 -2.63 -2.81
N ASP A 21 -4.23 -1.78 -3.24
CA ASP A 21 -3.80 -0.59 -2.49
C ASP A 21 -4.87 0.53 -2.50
N ASP A 22 -4.53 1.73 -2.05
CA ASP A 22 -5.45 2.87 -1.95
C ASP A 22 -6.11 3.25 -3.30
N ARG A 23 -5.41 3.01 -4.41
CA ARG A 23 -5.86 3.28 -5.79
C ARG A 23 -6.32 2.01 -6.49
N GLY A 24 -5.54 0.94 -6.44
CA GLY A 24 -5.82 -0.34 -7.11
C GLY A 24 -7.18 -0.93 -6.74
N ARG A 25 -7.56 -0.85 -5.46
CA ARG A 25 -8.87 -1.33 -4.96
C ARG A 25 -10.08 -0.70 -5.66
N GLN A 26 -9.89 0.41 -6.37
CA GLN A 26 -10.97 1.12 -7.05
C GLN A 26 -11.24 0.56 -8.45
N TYR A 27 -10.38 -0.33 -8.94
CA TYR A 27 -10.50 -0.97 -10.25
C TYR A 27 -10.97 -2.41 -10.08
N ASP A 28 -11.92 -2.83 -10.92
CA ASP A 28 -12.34 -4.23 -10.97
C ASP A 28 -11.30 -5.12 -11.70
N LYS A 29 -11.61 -6.42 -11.80
CA LYS A 29 -10.77 -7.41 -12.48
C LYS A 29 -10.46 -7.10 -13.96
N ASN A 30 -11.22 -6.21 -14.60
CA ASN A 30 -11.02 -5.81 -15.99
C ASN A 30 -10.29 -4.47 -16.11
N GLY A 31 -9.89 -3.85 -14.99
CA GLY A 31 -9.27 -2.54 -14.96
C GLY A 31 -10.28 -1.39 -15.10
N ILE A 32 -11.56 -1.61 -14.81
CA ILE A 32 -12.58 -0.56 -14.85
C ILE A 32 -12.71 0.10 -13.47
N LEU A 33 -12.67 1.44 -13.44
CA LEU A 33 -12.92 2.22 -12.22
C LEU A 33 -14.39 2.07 -11.81
N VAL A 34 -14.64 1.27 -10.78
CA VAL A 34 -15.98 1.00 -10.25
C VAL A 34 -15.88 0.64 -8.77
N GLN A 35 -16.82 1.12 -7.95
CA GLN A 35 -16.87 0.70 -6.55
C GLN A 35 -17.41 -0.73 -6.45
N TRP A 36 -16.51 -1.70 -6.29
CA TRP A 36 -16.84 -3.13 -6.15
C TRP A 36 -16.69 -3.64 -4.71
N TRP A 37 -16.31 -2.77 -3.77
CA TRP A 37 -16.30 -3.05 -2.32
C TRP A 37 -17.52 -2.45 -1.63
N ASP A 38 -18.05 -3.19 -0.66
CA ASP A 38 -19.04 -2.66 0.28
C ASP A 38 -18.46 -1.50 1.11
N ASP A 39 -19.28 -0.51 1.43
CA ASP A 39 -18.88 0.66 2.23
C ASP A 39 -18.25 0.28 3.58
N LYS A 40 -18.72 -0.83 4.20
CA LYS A 40 -18.15 -1.36 5.45
C LYS A 40 -16.70 -1.81 5.29
N VAL A 41 -16.35 -2.40 4.13
CA VAL A 41 -14.98 -2.83 3.83
C VAL A 41 -14.11 -1.61 3.53
N ILE A 42 -14.63 -0.65 2.75
CA ILE A 42 -13.92 0.61 2.47
C ILE A 42 -13.56 1.35 3.75
N LYS A 43 -14.50 1.43 4.71
CA LYS A 43 -14.24 2.04 6.02
C LYS A 43 -13.10 1.35 6.76
N LYS A 44 -13.16 0.02 6.89
CA LYS A 44 -12.12 -0.77 7.58
C LYS A 44 -10.76 -0.69 6.88
N PHE A 45 -10.75 -0.63 5.55
CA PHE A 45 -9.53 -0.44 4.78
C PHE A 45 -8.89 0.91 5.10
N LYS A 46 -9.67 1.99 5.06
CA LYS A 46 -9.17 3.35 5.39
C LYS A 46 -8.63 3.42 6.82
N GLU A 47 -9.29 2.79 7.78
CA GLU A 47 -8.82 2.71 9.18
C GLU A 47 -7.44 2.05 9.29
N ARG A 48 -7.19 0.97 8.53
CA ARG A 48 -5.88 0.29 8.52
C ARG A 48 -4.82 1.05 7.73
N ALA A 49 -5.18 1.61 6.58
CA ALA A 49 -4.29 2.44 5.78
C ALA A 49 -3.82 3.67 6.58
N GLN A 50 -4.67 4.23 7.45
CA GLN A 50 -4.29 5.34 8.32
C GLN A 50 -3.13 4.97 9.25
N CYS A 51 -3.05 3.73 9.75
CA CYS A 51 -1.92 3.26 10.56
C CYS A 51 -0.59 3.33 9.77
N ILE A 52 -0.61 2.91 8.50
CA ILE A 52 0.55 2.98 7.62
C ILE A 52 0.91 4.45 7.33
N ILE A 53 -0.08 5.30 7.04
CA ILE A 53 0.14 6.73 6.84
C ILE A 53 0.79 7.37 8.07
N ASP A 54 0.28 7.10 9.26
CA ASP A 54 0.77 7.68 10.52
C ASP A 54 2.19 7.19 10.83
N GLN A 55 2.46 5.90 10.64
CA GLN A 55 3.78 5.32 10.83
C GLN A 55 4.81 6.01 9.93
N TYR A 56 4.57 6.03 8.62
CA TYR A 56 5.55 6.54 7.68
C TYR A 56 5.65 8.08 7.71
N SER A 57 4.57 8.78 8.08
CA SER A 57 4.63 10.23 8.31
C SER A 57 5.51 10.60 9.50
N ASN A 58 5.87 9.68 10.40
CA ASN A 58 6.77 9.97 11.51
C ASN A 58 8.25 9.81 11.17
N TYR A 59 8.59 9.32 9.97
CA TYR A 59 9.97 9.23 9.54
C TYR A 59 10.49 10.57 8.98
N THR A 60 11.72 10.90 9.37
CA THR A 60 12.50 12.00 8.80
C THR A 60 13.78 11.40 8.25
N LEU A 61 14.07 11.67 6.98
CA LEU A 61 15.32 11.27 6.32
C LEU A 61 16.43 12.23 6.80
N PRO A 62 17.36 11.77 7.66
CA PRO A 62 18.34 12.66 8.27
C PRO A 62 19.33 13.25 7.25
N GLU A 63 19.58 12.56 6.14
CA GLU A 63 20.54 12.97 5.11
C GLU A 63 20.10 14.21 4.35
N VAL A 64 18.78 14.40 4.22
CA VAL A 64 18.17 15.52 3.48
C VAL A 64 17.25 16.38 4.34
N ASN A 65 17.08 16.01 5.62
CA ASN A 65 16.17 16.64 6.58
C ASN A 65 14.73 16.80 6.05
N ILE A 66 14.24 15.78 5.33
CA ILE A 66 12.89 15.75 4.76
C ILE A 66 12.04 14.78 5.57
N LYS A 67 10.88 15.25 6.01
CA LYS A 67 9.85 14.42 6.62
C LYS A 67 9.07 13.69 5.51
N LEU A 68 8.92 12.38 5.63
CA LEU A 68 8.15 11.61 4.66
C LEU A 68 6.67 12.00 4.70
N ASN A 69 6.05 12.03 3.53
CA ASN A 69 4.62 12.22 3.40
C ASN A 69 3.94 10.85 3.31
N GLY A 70 3.48 10.33 4.45
CA GLY A 70 2.85 9.01 4.53
C GLY A 70 1.61 8.86 3.65
N ILE A 71 0.89 9.95 3.35
CA ILE A 71 -0.25 9.93 2.43
C ILE A 71 0.23 9.69 0.99
N GLN A 72 1.31 10.35 0.59
CA GLN A 72 1.84 10.25 -0.77
C GLN A 72 2.46 8.88 -1.06
N CYS A 73 3.14 8.28 -0.09
CA CYS A 73 3.76 6.96 -0.24
C CYS A 73 2.88 5.78 0.20
N GLN A 74 1.62 6.01 0.63
CA GLN A 74 0.79 4.96 1.21
C GLN A 74 0.62 3.74 0.30
N GLY A 75 0.47 3.92 -1.02
CA GLY A 75 0.30 2.81 -1.96
C GLY A 75 1.49 1.87 -1.98
N GLU A 76 2.68 2.42 -2.14
CA GLU A 76 3.95 1.66 -2.08
C GLU A 76 4.15 1.01 -0.71
N ASN A 77 3.89 1.75 0.38
CA ASN A 77 4.05 1.20 1.73
C ASN A 77 3.06 0.06 2.03
N ILE A 78 1.83 0.13 1.50
CA ILE A 78 0.85 -0.96 1.58
C ILE A 78 1.37 -2.17 0.81
N ALA A 79 1.91 -1.95 -0.40
CA ALA A 79 2.47 -3.02 -1.23
C ALA A 79 3.68 -3.71 -0.58
N ASP A 80 4.60 -2.95 0.02
CA ASP A 80 5.77 -3.49 0.72
C ASP A 80 5.42 -4.32 1.97
N ASN A 81 4.26 -4.07 2.60
CA ASN A 81 3.83 -4.77 3.82
C ASN A 81 2.86 -5.93 3.53
N GLY A 82 2.40 -6.11 2.28
CA GLY A 82 1.48 -7.18 1.86
C GLY A 82 2.19 -8.48 1.53
#